data_AF-A0A3L7VYP2-F1
#
_entry.id   AF-A0A3L7VYP2-F1
#
_cell.length_a   1.000
_cell.length_b   1.000
_cell.length_c   1.000
_cell.angle_alpha   90.00
_cell.angle_beta   90.00
_cell.angle_gamma   90.00
#
_symmetry.space_group_name_H-M   'P 1'
#
loop_
_entity.id
_entity.type
_entity.pdbx_description
1 polymer ?
#
loop_
_entity_poly.entity_id
_entity_poly.type
_entity_poly.pdbx_seq_one_letter_code
_entity_poly.pdbx_strand_id
1 'polypeptide(L)'
;MGERVRNLWAQFGIGVMVVLLSSLATLAGLGWRTQPGMVVSVAAPRAAVLLTDFYAPETASDGVQSRWTAGQATITIPNSAWQQLPQVRLTIADSARPVTTTIQVGQMQVVVPLVNTTRVVWLLLPHTDMRGSQTLTLTTPVIQLTGDERELGIRMRQIAVLAQSWAWPAPWWWGAIAWLCVVGAWLGRLIVGARWAWLGALIYGPVVLLVMMLSDMVNVDHWLAAWAGIAVLVPVGAWLVRRVAPLALVQGWVVVLSLRLIGITYPTFAGHDYLIHLRRVFLFRDGSWTMAAHPYEFGRRQSLILPLYYRLADGLGSLIDYHLAMHLIIVLCETGLGLAVWALLRRSGVTPLLALFAGLIVLSLPISSAVLWWSFMQQITAHVFTVVIAYAVVRRDQRGAYLAAGVLAGVALTHIGEAMIAAVWYGLLRLCESDRLTRAWWLRTLPVLGAGLLLIPIYQSFFVNNVGNGQAGLINPDLASVWPRMQTAFMVGFAPFPWLAVVLLLVLAVRVAWRTTG
;
A
#
# COMPACT_ATOMS: atom_id res chain seq x y z
N MET A 1 21.36 -39.33 18.80
CA MET A 1 20.34 -38.48 18.12
C MET A 1 19.15 -38.15 19.03
N GLY A 2 18.74 -39.04 19.95
CA GLY A 2 17.60 -38.84 20.86
C GLY A 2 17.70 -37.67 21.86
N GLU A 3 18.84 -37.44 22.51
CA GLU A 3 18.97 -36.37 23.52
C GLU A 3 18.93 -34.95 22.96
N ARG A 4 19.57 -34.70 21.82
CA ARG A 4 19.51 -33.38 21.16
C ARG A 4 18.09 -33.03 20.70
N VAL A 5 17.35 -34.02 20.22
CA VAL A 5 15.95 -33.85 19.80
C VAL A 5 15.05 -33.62 21.03
N ARG A 6 15.24 -34.39 22.11
CA ARG A 6 14.52 -34.18 23.39
C ARG A 6 14.75 -32.80 24.00
N ASN A 7 16.01 -32.33 24.01
CA ASN A 7 16.34 -30.99 24.52
C ASN A 7 15.76 -29.88 23.66
N LEU A 8 15.69 -30.04 22.33
CA LEU A 8 15.02 -29.09 21.45
C LEU A 8 13.51 -29.01 21.71
N TRP A 9 12.84 -30.15 21.93
CA TRP A 9 11.41 -30.19 22.26
C TRP A 9 11.10 -29.61 23.65
N ALA A 10 11.94 -29.88 24.65
CA ALA A 10 11.79 -29.31 25.98
C ALA A 10 11.99 -27.78 25.96
N GLN A 11 13.00 -27.27 25.24
CA GLN A 11 13.23 -25.84 25.06
C GLN A 11 12.09 -25.17 24.28
N PHE A 12 11.53 -25.85 23.27
CA PHE A 12 10.37 -25.37 22.54
C PHE A 12 9.12 -25.30 23.42
N GLY A 13 8.84 -26.35 24.20
CA GLY A 13 7.70 -26.39 25.12
C GLY A 13 7.77 -25.32 26.22
N ILE A 14 8.94 -25.12 26.82
CA ILE A 14 9.17 -24.03 27.79
C ILE A 14 8.99 -22.66 27.12
N GLY A 15 9.51 -22.48 25.90
CA GLY A 15 9.32 -21.25 25.14
C GLY A 15 7.85 -20.92 24.87
N VAL A 16 7.06 -21.91 24.42
CA VAL A 16 5.63 -21.77 24.19
C VAL A 16 4.88 -21.44 25.50
N MET A 17 5.22 -22.11 26.59
CA MET A 17 4.60 -21.87 27.90
C MET A 17 4.89 -20.45 28.41
N VAL A 18 6.15 -20.00 28.36
CA VAL A 18 6.53 -18.64 28.79
C VAL A 18 5.86 -17.59 27.91
N VAL A 19 5.74 -17.83 26.61
CA VAL A 19 5.01 -16.98 25.67
C VAL A 19 3.53 -16.88 26.01
N LEU A 20 2.86 -18.01 26.26
CA LEU A 20 1.46 -18.02 26.65
C LEU A 20 1.26 -17.23 27.95
N LEU A 21 2.16 -17.40 28.92
CA LEU A 21 2.13 -16.67 30.18
C LEU A 21 2.42 -15.16 30.00
N SER A 22 3.34 -14.77 29.12
CA SER A 22 3.63 -13.35 28.88
C SER A 22 2.58 -12.66 28.01
N SER A 23 1.95 -13.37 27.07
CA SER A 23 0.74 -12.90 26.37
C SER A 23 -0.44 -12.77 27.32
N LEU A 24 -0.66 -13.75 28.21
CA LEU A 24 -1.66 -13.67 29.28
C LEU A 24 -1.41 -12.48 30.21
N ALA A 25 -0.17 -12.26 30.63
CA ALA A 25 0.21 -11.12 31.48
C ALA A 25 0.01 -9.77 30.77
N THR A 26 0.36 -9.69 29.48
CA THR A 26 0.13 -8.49 28.65
C THR A 26 -1.37 -8.20 28.50
N LEU A 27 -2.17 -9.23 28.21
CA LEU A 27 -3.62 -9.12 28.08
C LEU A 27 -4.30 -8.78 29.41
N ALA A 28 -3.86 -9.38 30.52
CA ALA A 28 -4.35 -9.08 31.86
C ALA A 28 -3.99 -7.64 32.30
N GLY A 29 -2.76 -7.19 32.03
CA GLY A 29 -2.29 -5.85 32.37
C GLY A 29 -2.97 -4.74 31.57
N LEU A 30 -3.28 -4.99 30.29
CA LEU A 30 -4.00 -4.05 29.43
C LEU A 30 -5.49 -4.00 29.76
N GLY A 31 -6.13 -5.15 29.94
CA GLY A 31 -7.56 -5.18 30.24
C GLY A 31 -7.91 -4.54 31.58
N TRP A 32 -6.99 -4.48 32.55
CA TRP A 32 -7.24 -3.77 33.83
C TRP A 32 -7.28 -2.24 33.66
N ARG A 33 -6.72 -1.68 32.59
CA ARG A 33 -6.59 -0.22 32.41
C ARG A 33 -7.55 0.41 31.41
N THR A 34 -8.22 -0.38 30.56
CA THR A 34 -9.06 0.17 29.48
C THR A 34 -10.37 -0.60 29.39
N GLN A 35 -11.52 0.08 29.52
CA GLN A 35 -12.75 -0.44 28.91
C GLN A 35 -12.48 -0.57 27.41
N PRO A 36 -12.51 -1.79 26.84
CA PRO A 36 -12.22 -1.96 25.43
C PRO A 36 -13.26 -1.16 24.62
N GLY A 37 -12.81 -0.15 23.89
CA GLY A 37 -13.67 0.63 23.03
C GLY A 37 -12.91 1.36 21.92
N MET A 38 -13.57 1.50 20.78
CA MET A 38 -13.20 2.40 19.70
C MET A 38 -13.42 3.84 20.16
N VAL A 39 -12.43 4.71 19.99
CA VAL A 39 -12.62 6.16 20.09
C VAL A 39 -12.09 6.80 18.81
N VAL A 40 -13.00 7.25 17.96
CA VAL A 40 -12.69 7.94 16.71
C VAL A 40 -12.91 9.43 16.93
N SER A 41 -11.81 10.20 16.90
CA SER A 41 -11.91 11.63 16.63
C SER A 41 -12.42 11.80 15.21
N VAL A 42 -13.56 12.47 15.02
CA VAL A 42 -14.11 12.68 13.68
C VAL A 42 -13.21 13.53 12.80
N ALA A 43 -12.30 14.30 13.39
CA ALA A 43 -11.32 15.07 12.65
C ALA A 43 -10.14 14.24 12.11
N ALA A 44 -9.93 13.03 12.64
CA ALA A 44 -8.82 12.18 12.18
C ALA A 44 -9.02 11.80 10.70
N PRO A 45 -7.95 11.76 9.87
CA PRO A 45 -8.05 11.37 8.46
C PRO A 45 -8.74 10.01 8.25
N ARG A 46 -8.45 9.04 9.13
CA ARG A 46 -9.05 7.70 9.14
C ARG A 46 -10.55 7.67 9.43
N ALA A 47 -11.10 8.71 10.06
CA ALA A 47 -12.54 8.77 10.33
C ALA A 47 -13.34 8.82 9.02
N ALA A 48 -12.77 9.34 7.92
CA ALA A 48 -13.43 9.36 6.62
C ALA A 48 -13.81 7.98 6.08
N VAL A 49 -13.17 6.90 6.56
CA VAL A 49 -13.54 5.52 6.18
C VAL A 49 -14.83 5.06 6.86
N LEU A 50 -15.14 5.63 8.03
CA LEU A 50 -16.31 5.28 8.84
C LEU A 50 -17.44 6.29 8.68
N LEU A 51 -17.19 7.43 8.02
CA LEU A 51 -18.08 8.57 7.98
C LEU A 51 -18.45 8.90 6.53
N THR A 52 -19.74 8.89 6.22
CA THR A 52 -20.27 9.37 4.93
C THR A 52 -21.14 10.61 5.17
N ASP A 53 -21.04 11.57 4.25
CA ASP A 53 -21.72 12.87 4.32
C ASP A 53 -21.34 13.72 5.54
N PHE A 54 -20.04 13.68 5.88
CA PHE A 54 -19.39 14.61 6.78
C PHE A 54 -18.48 15.55 5.99
N TYR A 55 -18.57 16.85 6.27
CA TYR A 55 -17.69 17.84 5.68
C TYR A 55 -16.24 17.71 6.17
N ALA A 56 -15.34 18.50 5.56
CA ALA A 56 -13.94 18.57 5.96
C ALA A 56 -13.79 18.98 7.44
N PRO A 57 -12.72 18.53 8.12
CA PRO A 57 -12.50 18.88 9.52
C PRO A 57 -12.23 20.38 9.68
N GLU A 58 -12.86 20.96 10.70
CA GLU A 58 -12.70 22.35 11.10
C GLU A 58 -12.11 22.42 12.51
N THR A 59 -11.24 23.40 12.73
CA THR A 59 -10.69 23.69 14.06
C THR A 59 -11.42 24.90 14.59
N ALA A 60 -12.14 24.73 15.69
CA ALA A 60 -12.79 25.84 16.38
C ALA A 60 -11.74 26.72 17.09
N SER A 61 -12.17 27.91 17.55
CA SER A 61 -11.30 28.87 18.25
C SER A 61 -10.70 28.33 19.55
N ASP A 62 -11.31 27.30 20.14
CA ASP A 62 -10.82 26.56 21.31
C ASP A 62 -9.79 25.47 20.96
N GLY A 63 -9.38 25.38 19.69
CA GLY A 63 -8.46 24.36 19.19
C GLY A 63 -9.10 22.98 19.02
N VAL A 64 -10.38 22.81 19.34
CA VAL A 64 -11.07 21.53 19.21
C VAL A 64 -11.46 21.29 17.76
N GLN A 65 -11.07 20.15 17.23
CA GLN A 65 -11.41 19.76 15.87
C GLN A 65 -12.78 19.06 15.81
N SER A 66 -13.54 19.35 14.76
CA SER A 66 -14.89 18.82 14.56
C SER A 66 -15.22 18.71 13.07
N ARG A 67 -16.30 18.00 12.74
CA ARG A 67 -16.87 17.95 11.39
C ARG A 67 -18.35 18.26 11.45
N TRP A 68 -18.83 19.05 10.51
CA TRP A 68 -20.25 19.20 10.24
C TRP A 68 -20.78 17.97 9.50
N THR A 69 -21.97 17.51 9.86
CA THR A 69 -22.75 16.56 9.05
C THR A 69 -23.49 17.32 7.94
N ALA A 70 -23.80 16.64 6.85
CA ALA A 70 -24.91 17.04 5.98
C ALA A 70 -26.27 16.75 6.66
N GLY A 71 -27.38 16.98 5.96
CA GLY A 71 -28.72 16.72 6.47
C GLY A 71 -29.01 15.25 6.76
N GLN A 72 -28.36 14.37 6.00
CA GLN A 72 -28.28 12.95 6.30
C GLN A 72 -26.80 12.57 6.31
N ALA A 73 -26.35 11.91 7.37
CA ALA A 73 -24.98 11.42 7.49
C ALA A 73 -24.97 10.01 8.04
N THR A 74 -23.98 9.21 7.66
CA THR A 74 -23.88 7.83 8.14
C THR A 74 -22.56 7.56 8.84
N ILE A 75 -22.64 6.79 9.91
CA ILE A 75 -21.50 6.26 10.66
C ILE A 75 -21.54 4.74 10.48
N THR A 76 -20.52 4.19 9.84
CA THR A 76 -20.34 2.75 9.73
C THR A 76 -19.53 2.27 10.92
N ILE A 77 -20.14 1.43 11.76
CA ILE A 77 -19.45 0.67 12.80
C ILE A 77 -18.97 -0.64 12.17
N PRO A 78 -17.65 -0.87 12.07
CA PRO A 78 -17.12 -2.10 11.53
C PRO A 78 -17.51 -3.29 12.42
N ASN A 79 -17.62 -4.47 11.83
CA ASN A 79 -17.87 -5.70 12.57
C ASN A 79 -16.79 -5.87 13.66
N SER A 80 -17.20 -5.85 14.92
CA SER A 80 -16.28 -5.96 16.06
C SER A 80 -16.48 -7.32 16.73
N ALA A 81 -15.42 -8.08 17.03
CA ALA A 81 -15.58 -9.37 17.74
C ALA A 81 -16.08 -9.19 19.18
N TRP A 82 -16.17 -7.95 19.67
CA TRP A 82 -16.81 -7.55 20.91
C TRP A 82 -18.34 -7.66 20.78
N GLN A 83 -18.85 -8.89 20.68
CA GLN A 83 -20.27 -9.24 20.47
C GLN A 83 -21.18 -8.94 21.68
N GLN A 84 -20.76 -8.10 22.62
CA GLN A 84 -21.55 -7.75 23.81
C GLN A 84 -22.00 -6.30 23.70
N LEU A 85 -23.32 -6.09 23.57
CA LEU A 85 -24.06 -4.81 23.61
C LEU A 85 -23.16 -3.57 23.49
N PRO A 86 -22.74 -3.18 22.28
CA PRO A 86 -21.87 -2.03 22.13
C PRO A 86 -22.64 -0.76 22.47
N GLN A 87 -21.98 0.08 23.25
CA GLN A 87 -22.45 1.40 23.59
C GLN A 87 -21.80 2.39 22.63
N VAL A 88 -22.60 3.13 21.86
CA VAL A 88 -22.10 4.22 21.03
C VAL A 88 -22.20 5.52 21.81
N ARG A 89 -21.05 6.18 22.02
CA ARG A 89 -20.96 7.51 22.61
C ARG A 89 -20.70 8.54 21.51
N LEU A 90 -21.69 9.34 21.17
CA LEU A 90 -21.55 10.47 20.26
C LEU A 90 -21.29 11.74 21.06
N THR A 91 -20.20 12.44 20.77
CA THR A 91 -19.91 13.76 21.35
C THR A 91 -20.19 14.80 20.29
N ILE A 92 -21.33 15.48 20.45
CA ILE A 92 -21.83 16.51 19.55
C ILE A 92 -21.39 17.85 20.14
N ALA A 93 -20.64 18.66 19.38
CA ALA A 93 -20.20 19.99 19.81
C ALA A 93 -21.37 20.93 20.02
N ASP A 94 -22.21 21.04 18.99
CA ASP A 94 -23.40 21.87 18.91
C ASP A 94 -24.14 21.61 17.58
N SER A 95 -25.19 22.39 17.36
CA SER A 95 -26.01 22.39 16.15
C SER A 95 -26.28 23.81 15.62
N ALA A 96 -25.55 24.81 16.13
CA ALA A 96 -25.71 26.27 15.92
C ALA A 96 -27.09 26.86 16.26
N ARG A 97 -28.17 26.08 16.17
CA ARG A 97 -29.53 26.37 16.65
C ARG A 97 -30.13 25.11 17.28
N PRO A 98 -31.17 25.21 18.12
CA PRO A 98 -31.89 24.04 18.60
C PRO A 98 -32.46 23.22 17.44
N VAL A 99 -32.12 21.94 17.37
CA VAL A 99 -32.61 21.00 16.34
C VAL A 99 -32.90 19.64 16.97
N THR A 100 -33.68 18.84 16.26
CA THR A 100 -33.93 17.46 16.64
C THR A 100 -33.24 16.55 15.62
N THR A 101 -32.28 15.77 16.09
CA THR A 101 -31.59 14.77 15.26
C THR A 101 -32.22 13.41 15.49
N THR A 102 -32.57 12.75 14.40
CA THR A 102 -32.96 11.36 14.41
C THR A 102 -31.73 10.50 14.22
N ILE A 103 -31.54 9.52 15.09
CA ILE A 103 -30.49 8.51 15.01
C ILE A 103 -31.14 7.17 14.75
N GLN A 104 -30.87 6.58 13.59
CA GLN A 104 -31.42 5.30 13.17
C GLN A 104 -30.34 4.22 13.12
N VAL A 105 -30.63 3.04 13.67
CA VAL A 105 -29.78 1.84 13.58
C VAL A 105 -30.66 0.64 13.26
N GLY A 106 -30.55 0.12 12.04
CA GLY A 106 -31.47 -0.91 11.53
C GLY A 106 -32.92 -0.41 11.60
N GLN A 107 -33.75 -1.12 12.36
CA GLN A 107 -35.16 -0.77 12.58
C GLN A 107 -35.39 0.17 13.77
N MET A 108 -34.36 0.45 14.58
CA MET A 108 -34.50 1.34 15.73
C MET A 108 -34.25 2.79 15.37
N GLN A 109 -35.06 3.66 15.93
CA GLN A 109 -35.01 5.11 15.74
C GLN A 109 -35.05 5.81 17.10
N VAL A 110 -34.06 6.65 17.37
CA VAL A 110 -33.96 7.47 18.58
C VAL A 110 -33.97 8.92 18.17
N VAL A 111 -34.84 9.71 18.79
CA VAL A 111 -34.97 11.14 18.52
C VAL A 111 -34.27 11.92 19.63
N VAL A 112 -33.24 12.67 19.29
CA VAL A 112 -32.39 13.39 20.25
C VAL A 112 -32.55 14.89 20.06
N PRO A 113 -33.10 15.62 21.07
CA PRO A 113 -33.10 17.07 21.05
C PRO A 113 -31.69 17.59 21.33
N LEU A 114 -31.18 18.37 20.38
CA LEU A 114 -29.89 19.03 20.43
C LEU A 114 -30.10 20.54 20.59
N VAL A 115 -29.38 21.11 21.54
CA VAL A 115 -29.31 22.55 21.79
C VAL A 115 -27.89 23.01 21.51
N ASN A 116 -27.67 24.33 21.43
CA ASN A 116 -26.40 24.96 21.06
C ASN A 116 -25.30 24.82 22.15
N THR A 117 -25.08 23.61 22.64
CA THR A 117 -24.16 23.23 23.71
C THR A 117 -23.64 21.83 23.44
N THR A 118 -22.43 21.53 23.92
CA THR A 118 -21.86 20.19 23.76
C THR A 118 -22.66 19.15 24.51
N ARG A 119 -23.07 18.10 23.80
CA ARG A 119 -23.83 16.97 24.36
C ARG A 119 -23.13 15.67 24.08
N VAL A 120 -23.17 14.78 25.07
CA VAL A 120 -22.71 13.41 24.95
C VAL A 120 -23.95 12.52 24.92
N VAL A 121 -24.18 11.86 23.79
CA VAL A 121 -25.30 10.94 23.57
C VAL A 121 -24.78 9.52 23.67
N TRP A 122 -25.37 8.74 24.57
CA TRP A 122 -25.04 7.33 24.75
C TRP A 122 -26.17 6.47 24.18
N LEU A 123 -25.83 5.59 23.25
CA LEU A 123 -26.78 4.70 22.58
C LEU A 123 -26.38 3.26 22.88
N LEU A 124 -27.32 2.49 23.45
CA LEU A 124 -27.19 1.04 23.55
C LEU A 124 -27.70 0.42 22.26
N LEU A 125 -26.84 -0.30 21.55
CA LEU A 125 -27.24 -1.00 20.32
C LEU A 125 -27.91 -2.34 20.65
N PRO A 126 -28.89 -2.79 19.83
CA PRO A 126 -29.61 -4.04 20.08
C PRO A 126 -28.71 -5.26 19.89
N HIS A 127 -29.01 -6.33 20.62
CA HIS A 127 -28.30 -7.60 20.55
C HIS A 127 -28.62 -8.40 19.26
N THR A 128 -29.69 -8.08 18.54
CA THR A 128 -30.16 -8.89 17.40
C THR A 128 -29.27 -8.69 16.18
N ASP A 129 -28.48 -9.72 15.87
CA ASP A 129 -27.64 -9.90 14.67
C ASP A 129 -26.69 -8.75 14.32
N MET A 130 -25.78 -8.44 15.24
CA MET A 130 -24.58 -7.64 14.93
C MET A 130 -23.52 -8.42 14.11
N ARG A 131 -23.92 -9.43 13.34
CA ARG A 131 -23.02 -10.12 12.41
C ARG A 131 -22.85 -9.26 11.17
N GLY A 132 -21.80 -8.44 11.16
CA GLY A 132 -21.46 -7.56 10.03
C GLY A 132 -21.29 -6.10 10.46
N SER A 133 -20.94 -5.24 9.51
CA SER A 133 -20.87 -3.80 9.73
C SER A 133 -22.27 -3.25 10.00
N GLN A 134 -22.41 -2.43 11.04
CA GLN A 134 -23.64 -1.73 11.39
C GLN A 134 -23.58 -0.29 10.91
N THR A 135 -24.68 0.26 10.43
CA THR A 135 -24.72 1.66 9.98
C THR A 135 -25.66 2.44 10.89
N LEU A 136 -25.15 3.52 11.49
CA LEU A 136 -25.97 4.54 12.13
C LEU A 136 -26.23 5.66 11.15
N THR A 137 -27.49 5.95 10.90
CA THR A 137 -27.90 7.09 10.09
C THR A 137 -28.33 8.22 11.00
N LEU A 138 -27.74 9.39 10.80
CA LEU A 138 -28.09 10.64 11.45
C LEU A 138 -28.89 11.46 10.45
N THR A 139 -30.11 11.83 10.81
CA THR A 139 -30.95 12.73 10.02
C THR A 139 -31.22 13.99 10.84
N THR A 140 -30.74 15.12 10.35
CA THR A 140 -30.75 16.39 11.05
C THR A 140 -31.24 17.51 10.12
N PRO A 141 -32.11 18.42 10.60
CA PRO A 141 -32.44 19.64 9.87
C PRO A 141 -31.19 20.50 9.60
N VAL A 142 -30.96 20.85 8.34
CA VAL A 142 -29.79 21.64 7.93
C VAL A 142 -29.99 23.15 8.08
N ILE A 143 -28.88 23.88 8.20
CA ILE A 143 -28.79 25.33 8.11
C ILE A 143 -27.74 25.74 7.09
N GLN A 144 -27.87 26.94 6.56
CA GLN A 144 -26.80 27.65 5.87
C GLN A 144 -26.37 28.80 6.77
N LEU A 145 -25.06 28.89 7.06
CA LEU A 145 -24.50 29.99 7.83
C LEU A 145 -24.13 31.14 6.88
N THR A 146 -24.20 32.38 7.36
CA THR A 146 -23.83 33.55 6.55
C THR A 146 -22.37 33.44 6.09
N GLY A 147 -22.15 33.42 4.77
CA GLY A 147 -20.81 33.24 4.19
C GLY A 147 -20.37 31.79 4.01
N ASP A 148 -21.25 30.82 4.25
CA ASP A 148 -21.02 29.39 4.03
C ASP A 148 -22.17 28.80 3.21
N GLU A 149 -21.86 28.34 1.99
CA GLU A 149 -22.84 27.79 1.04
C GLU A 149 -23.27 26.35 1.39
N ARG A 150 -22.63 25.71 2.37
CA ARG A 150 -22.90 24.32 2.74
C ARG A 150 -24.19 24.19 3.54
N GLU A 151 -24.87 23.05 3.37
CA GLU A 151 -26.00 22.64 4.21
C GLU A 151 -25.50 21.91 5.47
N LEU A 152 -25.36 22.64 6.56
CA LEU A 152 -24.78 22.16 7.81
C LEU A 152 -25.85 21.59 8.73
N GLY A 153 -25.71 20.32 9.12
CA GLY A 153 -26.54 19.68 10.14
C GLY A 153 -25.99 19.94 11.55
N ILE A 154 -25.42 18.91 12.18
CA ILE A 154 -24.80 19.00 13.50
C ILE A 154 -23.29 18.93 13.43
N ARG A 155 -22.63 19.55 14.40
CA ARG A 155 -21.18 19.51 14.53
C ARG A 155 -20.77 18.39 15.48
N MET A 156 -20.04 17.40 14.96
CA MET A 156 -19.57 16.27 15.75
C MET A 156 -18.10 16.43 16.12
N ARG A 157 -17.71 16.04 17.34
CA ARG A 157 -16.32 16.03 17.82
C ARG A 157 -15.74 14.62 17.87
N GLN A 158 -16.52 13.68 18.38
CA GLN A 158 -16.01 12.34 18.66
C GLN A 158 -17.12 11.31 18.57
N ILE A 159 -16.77 10.13 18.10
CA ILE A 159 -17.61 8.94 18.14
C ILE A 159 -16.81 7.89 18.88
N ALA A 160 -17.35 7.33 19.96
CA ALA A 160 -16.78 6.16 20.61
C ALA A 160 -17.75 4.98 20.51
N VAL A 161 -17.23 3.78 20.31
CA VAL A 161 -17.99 2.53 20.40
C VAL A 161 -17.33 1.71 21.50
N LEU A 162 -18.01 1.57 22.62
CA LEU A 162 -17.49 1.02 23.86
C LEU A 162 -18.11 -0.35 24.11
N ALA A 163 -17.30 -1.34 24.49
CA ALA A 163 -17.81 -2.62 24.94
C ALA A 163 -18.36 -2.48 26.36
N GLN A 164 -19.52 -3.11 26.63
CA GLN A 164 -20.15 -3.04 27.94
C GLN A 164 -19.42 -3.87 29.00
N SER A 165 -18.67 -4.89 28.60
CA SER A 165 -17.90 -5.73 29.53
C SER A 165 -16.59 -6.24 28.91
N TRP A 166 -15.70 -6.73 29.77
CA TRP A 166 -14.48 -7.41 29.38
C TRP A 166 -14.83 -8.70 28.64
N ALA A 167 -14.83 -8.67 27.31
CA ALA A 167 -14.85 -9.91 26.55
C ALA A 167 -13.46 -10.55 26.62
N TRP A 168 -13.39 -11.82 27.02
CA TRP A 168 -12.16 -12.58 26.84
C TRP A 168 -11.76 -12.55 25.35
N PRO A 169 -10.46 -12.47 25.03
CA PRO A 169 -9.99 -12.59 23.65
C PRO A 169 -10.62 -13.82 23.01
N ALA A 170 -11.09 -13.67 21.77
CA ALA A 170 -11.70 -14.78 21.06
C ALA A 170 -10.69 -15.96 20.99
N PRO A 171 -11.14 -17.23 21.09
CA PRO A 171 -10.24 -18.38 21.14
C PRO A 171 -9.19 -18.42 20.01
N TRP A 172 -9.55 -17.92 18.83
CA TRP A 172 -8.68 -17.86 17.67
C TRP A 172 -7.52 -16.85 17.83
N TRP A 173 -7.63 -15.84 18.70
CA TRP A 173 -6.51 -14.93 19.01
C TRP A 173 -5.33 -15.70 19.57
N TRP A 174 -5.58 -16.64 20.47
CA TRP A 174 -4.53 -17.47 21.05
C TRP A 174 -3.84 -18.33 20.00
N GLY A 175 -4.61 -18.85 19.04
CA GLY A 175 -4.07 -19.53 17.87
C GLY A 175 -3.17 -18.63 17.02
N ALA A 176 -3.62 -17.40 16.73
CA ALA A 176 -2.85 -16.44 15.95
C ALA A 176 -1.59 -15.94 16.70
N ILE A 177 -1.68 -15.68 18.00
CA ILE A 177 -0.54 -15.31 18.85
C ILE A 177 0.47 -16.45 18.91
N ALA A 178 0.01 -17.68 19.18
CA ALA A 178 0.87 -18.86 19.18
C ALA A 178 1.57 -19.01 17.81
N TRP A 179 0.85 -18.79 16.72
CA TRP A 179 1.42 -18.79 15.38
C TRP A 179 2.49 -17.70 15.18
N LEU A 180 2.20 -16.46 15.56
CA LEU A 180 3.20 -15.37 15.52
C LEU A 180 4.43 -15.69 16.34
N CYS A 181 4.29 -16.39 17.47
CA CYS A 181 5.41 -16.81 18.29
C CYS A 181 6.20 -17.95 17.64
N VAL A 182 5.55 -18.90 16.97
CA VAL A 182 6.22 -19.93 16.16
C VAL A 182 7.02 -19.29 15.02
N VAL A 183 6.42 -18.33 14.32
CA VAL A 183 7.12 -17.54 13.29
C VAL A 183 8.29 -16.78 13.92
N GLY A 184 8.07 -16.08 15.03
CA GLY A 184 9.10 -15.36 15.76
C GLY A 184 10.26 -16.28 16.17
N ALA A 185 9.97 -17.50 16.61
CA ALA A 185 10.98 -18.51 16.91
C ALA A 185 11.81 -18.87 15.68
N TRP A 186 11.12 -19.08 14.56
CA TRP A 186 11.76 -19.42 13.30
C TRP A 186 12.63 -18.28 12.78
N LEU A 187 12.15 -17.03 12.85
CA LEU A 187 12.93 -15.83 12.52
C LEU A 187 14.12 -15.66 13.46
N GLY A 188 13.94 -15.84 14.76
CA GLY A 188 15.02 -15.81 15.75
C GLY A 188 16.12 -16.83 15.44
N ARG A 189 15.73 -18.04 15.01
CA ARG A 189 16.67 -19.06 14.52
C ARG A 189 17.44 -18.61 13.28
N LEU A 190 16.80 -17.90 12.34
CA LEU A 190 17.44 -17.40 11.13
C LEU A 190 18.39 -16.23 11.40
N ILE A 191 18.04 -15.36 12.35
CA ILE A 191 18.78 -14.13 12.65
C ILE A 191 19.92 -14.38 13.65
N VAL A 192 19.61 -14.99 14.80
CA VAL A 192 20.54 -15.09 15.95
C VAL A 192 21.00 -16.54 16.18
N GLY A 193 20.40 -17.50 15.48
CA GLY A 193 20.73 -18.93 15.58
C GLY A 193 19.82 -19.70 16.54
N ALA A 194 19.94 -21.04 16.51
CA ALA A 194 19.02 -21.94 17.20
C ALA A 194 18.96 -21.73 18.73
N ARG A 195 20.08 -21.34 19.35
CA ARG A 195 20.18 -21.11 20.80
C ARG A 195 19.29 -19.96 21.30
N TRP A 196 19.01 -18.99 20.44
CA TRP A 196 18.28 -17.77 20.78
C TRP A 196 16.93 -17.68 20.06
N ALA A 197 16.51 -18.74 19.37
CA ALA A 197 15.23 -18.79 18.68
C ALA A 197 14.06 -18.46 19.61
N TRP A 198 14.09 -18.96 20.85
CA TRP A 198 13.05 -18.70 21.84
C TRP A 198 12.89 -17.21 22.20
N LEU A 199 13.96 -16.40 22.11
CA LEU A 199 13.83 -14.93 22.29
C LEU A 199 12.98 -14.31 21.19
N GLY A 200 13.12 -14.79 19.95
CA GLY A 200 12.28 -14.36 18.84
C GLY A 200 10.80 -14.67 19.08
N ALA A 201 10.49 -15.83 19.66
CA ALA A 201 9.13 -16.18 20.07
C ALA A 201 8.60 -15.25 21.16
N LEU A 202 9.44 -14.98 22.17
CA LEU A 202 9.10 -14.18 23.35
C LEU A 202 8.90 -12.70 23.03
N ILE A 203 9.57 -12.19 22.00
CA ILE A 203 9.51 -10.77 21.61
C ILE A 203 8.46 -10.58 20.52
N TYR A 204 8.49 -11.35 19.44
CA TYR A 204 7.75 -11.02 18.23
C TYR A 204 6.22 -11.04 18.42
N GLY A 205 5.66 -12.14 18.93
CA GLY A 205 4.21 -12.25 19.13
C GLY A 205 3.67 -11.22 20.14
N PRO A 206 4.25 -11.10 21.34
CA PRO A 206 3.80 -10.10 22.32
C PRO A 206 3.98 -8.67 21.86
N VAL A 207 5.08 -8.32 21.18
CA VAL A 207 5.28 -6.95 20.64
C VAL A 207 4.28 -6.64 19.54
N VAL A 208 4.06 -7.56 18.58
CA VAL A 208 3.06 -7.35 17.52
C VAL A 208 1.67 -7.14 18.13
N LEU A 209 1.27 -7.99 19.08
CA LEU A 209 -0.01 -7.85 19.78
C LEU A 209 -0.10 -6.52 20.53
N LEU A 210 0.92 -6.17 21.32
CA LEU A 210 0.96 -4.92 22.07
C LEU A 210 0.84 -3.71 21.13
N VAL A 211 1.61 -3.69 20.04
CA VAL A 211 1.55 -2.60 19.05
C VAL A 211 0.15 -2.53 18.43
N MET A 212 -0.47 -3.64 18.04
CA MET A 212 -1.83 -3.64 17.50
C MET A 212 -2.85 -3.09 18.50
N MET A 213 -2.80 -3.54 19.75
CA MET A 213 -3.71 -3.08 20.81
C MET A 213 -3.55 -1.58 21.10
N LEU A 214 -2.31 -1.07 21.07
CA LEU A 214 -2.03 0.36 21.26
C LEU A 214 -2.40 1.20 20.02
N SER A 215 -2.37 0.62 18.83
CA SER A 215 -2.54 1.33 17.56
C SER A 215 -4.00 1.41 17.12
N ASP A 216 -4.69 0.27 17.14
CA ASP A 216 -6.07 0.14 16.65
C ASP A 216 -6.76 -1.09 17.25
N MET A 217 -7.12 -0.98 18.53
CA MET A 217 -7.78 -2.05 19.28
C MET A 217 -9.09 -2.54 18.62
N VAL A 218 -9.72 -1.70 17.79
CA VAL A 218 -11.01 -1.98 17.12
C VAL A 218 -10.84 -3.02 16.04
N ASN A 219 -9.75 -2.92 15.29
CA ASN A 219 -9.48 -3.79 14.18
C ASN A 219 -8.48 -4.90 14.54
N VAL A 220 -8.06 -5.01 15.81
CA VAL A 220 -7.11 -6.07 16.26
C VAL A 220 -7.52 -7.44 15.73
N ASP A 221 -8.80 -7.75 15.67
CA ASP A 221 -9.28 -9.02 15.10
C ASP A 221 -8.81 -9.23 13.64
N HIS A 222 -9.18 -8.29 12.78
CA HIS A 222 -8.83 -8.34 11.36
C HIS A 222 -7.32 -8.27 11.15
N TRP A 223 -6.64 -7.43 11.93
CA TRP A 223 -5.21 -7.24 11.84
C TRP A 223 -4.47 -8.49 12.29
N LEU A 224 -4.84 -9.12 13.40
CA LEU A 224 -4.18 -10.30 13.92
C LEU A 224 -4.28 -11.48 12.94
N ALA A 225 -5.44 -11.67 12.31
CA ALA A 225 -5.63 -12.67 11.27
C ALA A 225 -4.77 -12.39 10.02
N ALA A 226 -4.78 -11.15 9.53
CA ALA A 226 -4.02 -10.78 8.34
C ALA A 226 -2.50 -10.83 8.60
N TRP A 227 -2.07 -10.48 9.80
CA TRP A 227 -0.70 -10.61 10.27
C TRP A 227 -0.24 -12.04 10.44
N ALA A 228 -1.10 -12.94 10.91
CA ALA A 228 -0.78 -14.36 10.94
C ALA A 228 -0.46 -14.87 9.52
N GLY A 229 -1.17 -14.37 8.50
CA GLY A 229 -0.87 -14.62 7.09
C GLY A 229 0.46 -14.03 6.63
N ILE A 230 0.71 -12.74 6.88
CA ILE A 230 1.96 -12.05 6.51
C ILE A 230 3.17 -12.67 7.20
N ALA A 231 3.02 -13.08 8.45
CA ALA A 231 4.06 -13.73 9.24
C ALA A 231 4.55 -15.04 8.58
N VAL A 232 3.76 -15.67 7.71
CA VAL A 232 4.21 -16.82 6.91
C VAL A 232 5.14 -16.38 5.76
N LEU A 233 4.85 -15.23 5.15
CA LEU A 233 5.56 -14.73 3.97
C LEU A 233 7.00 -14.34 4.28
N VAL A 234 7.25 -13.72 5.45
CA VAL A 234 8.59 -13.26 5.85
C VAL A 234 9.61 -14.42 5.88
N PRO A 235 9.38 -15.52 6.60
CA PRO A 235 10.36 -16.59 6.68
C PRO A 235 10.36 -17.50 5.44
N VAL A 236 9.25 -17.65 4.71
CA VAL A 236 9.26 -18.30 3.38
C VAL A 236 10.13 -17.49 2.41
N GLY A 237 9.95 -16.17 2.39
CA GLY A 237 10.78 -15.23 1.63
C GLY A 237 12.24 -15.33 2.03
N ALA A 238 12.55 -15.30 3.32
CA ALA A 238 13.91 -15.49 3.82
C ALA A 238 14.51 -16.85 3.40
N TRP A 239 13.71 -17.92 3.41
CA TRP A 239 14.13 -19.25 2.97
C TRP A 239 14.38 -19.35 1.46
N LEU A 240 13.66 -18.58 0.64
CA LEU A 240 13.91 -18.47 -0.79
C LEU A 240 15.14 -17.60 -1.07
N VAL A 241 15.21 -16.43 -0.44
CA VAL A 241 16.28 -15.44 -0.65
C VAL A 241 17.63 -15.97 -0.18
N ARG A 242 17.70 -16.74 0.92
CA ARG A 242 18.97 -17.37 1.37
C ARG A 242 19.57 -18.35 0.37
N ARG A 243 18.81 -18.81 -0.63
CA ARG A 243 19.35 -19.68 -1.70
C ARG A 243 20.21 -18.90 -2.68
N VAL A 244 20.02 -17.59 -2.75
CA VAL A 244 20.67 -16.72 -3.74
C VAL A 244 21.51 -15.62 -3.11
N ALA A 245 21.20 -15.18 -1.88
CA ALA A 245 21.87 -14.08 -1.19
C ALA A 245 22.64 -14.55 0.05
N PRO A 246 23.72 -13.84 0.45
CA PRO A 246 24.47 -14.15 1.66
C PRO A 246 23.61 -13.96 2.90
N LEU A 247 23.85 -14.79 3.92
CA LEU A 247 23.04 -14.82 5.15
C LEU A 247 22.91 -13.43 5.81
N ALA A 248 24.00 -12.65 5.88
CA ALA A 248 23.98 -11.31 6.47
C ALA A 248 22.97 -10.37 5.79
N LEU A 249 22.84 -10.44 4.45
CA LEU A 249 21.87 -9.63 3.71
C LEU A 249 20.44 -10.10 3.98
N VAL A 250 20.23 -11.42 4.06
CA VAL A 250 18.92 -11.99 4.40
C VAL A 250 18.49 -11.57 5.80
N GLN A 251 19.40 -11.60 6.76
CA GLN A 251 19.14 -11.15 8.13
C GLN A 251 18.75 -9.67 8.17
N GLY A 252 19.52 -8.81 7.49
CA GLY A 252 19.19 -7.39 7.36
C GLY A 252 17.83 -7.16 6.71
N TRP A 253 17.54 -7.88 5.61
CA TRP A 253 16.26 -7.81 4.92
C TRP A 253 15.09 -8.23 5.82
N VAL A 254 15.21 -9.34 6.55
CA VAL A 254 14.17 -9.82 7.49
C VAL A 254 13.92 -8.79 8.58
N VAL A 255 14.96 -8.24 9.18
CA VAL A 255 14.85 -7.26 10.27
C VAL A 255 14.14 -5.99 9.77
N VAL A 256 14.60 -5.42 8.66
CA VAL A 256 14.00 -4.20 8.09
C VAL A 256 12.57 -4.44 7.63
N LEU A 257 12.31 -5.55 6.94
CA LEU A 257 10.95 -5.95 6.52
C LEU A 257 10.03 -6.03 7.74
N SER A 258 10.45 -6.72 8.80
CA SER A 258 9.64 -6.90 10.01
C SER A 258 9.35 -5.57 10.69
N LEU A 259 10.36 -4.69 10.82
CA LEU A 259 10.18 -3.36 11.41
C LEU A 259 9.20 -2.50 10.62
N ARG A 260 9.31 -2.51 9.28
CA ARG A 260 8.40 -1.75 8.40
C ARG A 260 6.99 -2.30 8.41
N LEU A 261 6.85 -3.63 8.37
CA LEU A 261 5.55 -4.26 8.55
C LEU A 261 4.95 -3.82 9.90
N ILE A 262 5.69 -3.87 11.00
CA ILE A 262 5.16 -3.45 12.30
C ILE A 262 4.78 -1.96 12.24
N GLY A 263 5.60 -1.14 11.58
CA GLY A 263 5.34 0.28 11.37
C GLY A 263 4.02 0.57 10.65
N ILE A 264 3.64 -0.17 9.61
CA ILE A 264 2.38 0.05 8.88
C ILE A 264 1.14 -0.28 9.73
N THR A 265 1.31 -0.91 10.90
CA THR A 265 0.21 -1.03 11.88
C THR A 265 -0.06 0.22 12.69
N TYR A 266 0.88 1.16 12.68
CA TYR A 266 0.76 2.38 13.46
C TYR A 266 0.02 3.46 12.65
N PRO A 267 -0.97 4.18 13.24
CA PRO A 267 -1.85 5.08 12.50
C PRO A 267 -1.15 6.22 11.76
N THR A 268 0.06 6.59 12.18
CA THR A 268 0.83 7.66 11.54
C THR A 268 1.45 7.23 10.21
N PHE A 269 1.54 5.93 9.94
CA PHE A 269 1.93 5.38 8.64
C PHE A 269 0.73 5.08 7.73
N ALA A 270 -0.46 5.60 8.06
CA ALA A 270 -1.63 5.49 7.20
C ALA A 270 -1.43 6.16 5.83
N GLY A 271 -0.38 6.97 5.65
CA GLY A 271 0.02 7.48 4.35
C GLY A 271 -0.75 8.73 3.93
N HIS A 272 -0.04 9.81 3.60
CA HIS A 272 -0.70 11.05 3.15
C HIS A 272 -1.65 10.83 1.96
N ASP A 273 -1.18 10.09 0.95
CA ASP A 273 -1.93 9.85 -0.28
C ASP A 273 -2.72 8.53 -0.29
N TYR A 274 -2.78 7.81 0.84
CA TYR A 274 -3.42 6.49 0.91
C TYR A 274 -4.87 6.49 0.46
N LEU A 275 -5.69 7.43 0.94
CA LEU A 275 -7.11 7.49 0.57
C LEU A 275 -7.33 7.74 -0.92
N ILE A 276 -6.41 8.49 -1.56
CA ILE A 276 -6.42 8.71 -3.01
C ILE A 276 -6.14 7.38 -3.72
N HIS A 277 -5.13 6.63 -3.27
CA HIS A 277 -4.81 5.33 -3.84
C HIS A 277 -5.90 4.29 -3.58
N LEU A 278 -6.52 4.26 -2.40
CA LEU A 278 -7.61 3.37 -2.06
C LEU A 278 -8.82 3.60 -2.98
N ARG A 279 -9.21 4.87 -3.17
CA ARG A 279 -10.27 5.23 -4.13
C ARG A 279 -9.94 4.74 -5.54
N ARG A 280 -8.68 4.89 -5.97
CA ARG A 280 -8.23 4.42 -7.29
C ARG A 280 -8.29 2.90 -7.40
N VAL A 281 -7.96 2.13 -6.35
CA VAL A 281 -8.12 0.66 -6.34
C VAL A 281 -9.54 0.26 -6.72
N PHE A 282 -10.55 0.84 -6.05
CA PHE A 282 -11.94 0.55 -6.35
C PHE A 282 -12.35 0.98 -7.75
N LEU A 283 -11.86 2.13 -8.25
CA LEU A 283 -12.14 2.57 -9.63
C LEU A 283 -11.52 1.67 -10.70
N PHE A 284 -10.35 1.07 -10.44
CA PHE A 284 -9.71 0.11 -11.36
C PHE A 284 -10.33 -1.29 -11.28
N ARG A 285 -11.02 -1.62 -10.19
CA ARG A 285 -11.75 -2.89 -10.04
C ARG A 285 -12.87 -3.03 -11.07
N ASP A 286 -13.55 -1.93 -11.41
CA ASP A 286 -14.67 -1.89 -12.37
C ASP A 286 -14.26 -2.04 -13.85
N GLY A 287 -13.04 -2.51 -14.12
CA GLY A 287 -12.61 -2.90 -15.46
C GLY A 287 -11.81 -1.86 -16.24
N SER A 288 -11.58 -0.68 -15.66
CA SER A 288 -10.80 0.38 -16.31
C SER A 288 -9.32 0.00 -16.48
N TRP A 289 -8.71 0.44 -17.59
CA TRP A 289 -7.29 0.18 -17.87
C TRP A 289 -6.41 1.41 -17.63
N THR A 290 -6.95 2.62 -17.76
CA THR A 290 -6.26 3.86 -17.44
C THR A 290 -7.24 4.90 -16.89
N MET A 291 -6.72 5.90 -16.19
CA MET A 291 -7.52 7.00 -15.64
C MET A 291 -6.82 8.32 -15.90
N ALA A 292 -7.55 9.31 -16.43
CA ALA A 292 -7.13 10.70 -16.38
C ALA A 292 -7.60 11.32 -15.07
N ALA A 293 -6.65 11.86 -14.30
CA ALA A 293 -6.94 12.57 -13.05
C ALA A 293 -6.27 13.94 -13.07
N HIS A 294 -6.67 14.82 -12.14
CA HIS A 294 -6.06 16.13 -11.90
C HIS A 294 -5.45 16.18 -10.50
N PRO A 295 -4.31 15.52 -10.26
CA PRO A 295 -3.77 15.42 -8.92
C PRO A 295 -3.26 16.79 -8.45
N TYR A 296 -3.44 17.09 -7.16
CA TYR A 296 -2.95 18.34 -6.56
C TYR A 296 -1.42 18.47 -6.67
N GLU A 297 -0.69 17.36 -6.59
CA GLU A 297 0.77 17.28 -6.69
C GLU A 297 1.32 17.81 -8.04
N PHE A 298 0.49 17.84 -9.09
CA PHE A 298 0.85 18.38 -10.41
C PHE A 298 0.18 19.72 -10.69
N GLY A 299 -0.18 20.48 -9.64
CA GLY A 299 -0.88 21.76 -9.79
C GLY A 299 -2.23 21.62 -10.49
N ARG A 300 -2.94 20.50 -10.26
CA ARG A 300 -4.19 20.11 -10.93
C ARG A 300 -4.06 19.95 -12.46
N ARG A 301 -2.85 19.81 -12.99
CA ARG A 301 -2.65 19.39 -14.37
C ARG A 301 -3.12 17.95 -14.53
N GLN A 302 -3.59 17.65 -15.73
CA GLN A 302 -4.06 16.31 -16.05
C GLN A 302 -2.88 15.34 -16.06
N SER A 303 -3.04 14.21 -15.39
CA SER A 303 -2.04 13.15 -15.28
C SER A 303 -2.65 11.79 -15.57
N LEU A 304 -1.84 10.91 -16.15
CA LEU A 304 -2.20 9.54 -16.45
C LEU A 304 -1.93 8.65 -15.24
N ILE A 305 -2.98 8.03 -14.73
CA ILE A 305 -2.91 7.03 -13.67
C ILE A 305 -3.00 5.65 -14.31
N LEU A 306 -2.03 4.79 -13.97
CA LEU A 306 -1.80 3.49 -14.59
C LEU A 306 -2.20 2.33 -13.66
N PRO A 307 -2.60 1.16 -14.21
CA PRO A 307 -3.42 0.19 -13.49
C PRO A 307 -2.63 -0.82 -12.66
N LEU A 308 -1.35 -1.09 -12.96
CA LEU A 308 -0.69 -2.32 -12.47
C LEU A 308 -0.64 -2.39 -10.94
N TYR A 309 -0.22 -1.31 -10.28
CA TYR A 309 -0.19 -1.26 -8.82
C TYR A 309 -1.57 -1.54 -8.22
N TYR A 310 -2.61 -0.89 -8.74
CA TYR A 310 -3.98 -1.02 -8.23
C TYR A 310 -4.57 -2.41 -8.46
N ARG A 311 -4.25 -3.06 -9.59
CA ARG A 311 -4.68 -4.44 -9.87
C ARG A 311 -4.00 -5.44 -8.95
N LEU A 312 -2.71 -5.25 -8.66
CA LEU A 312 -1.99 -6.06 -7.68
C LEU A 312 -2.57 -5.87 -6.27
N ALA A 313 -2.83 -4.60 -5.89
CA ALA A 313 -3.43 -4.25 -4.62
C ALA A 313 -4.86 -4.78 -4.48
N ASP A 314 -5.66 -4.80 -5.55
CA ASP A 314 -7.02 -5.36 -5.55
C ASP A 314 -7.01 -6.87 -5.36
N GLY A 315 -6.17 -7.58 -6.13
CA GLY A 315 -6.01 -9.02 -5.99
C GLY A 315 -5.59 -9.43 -4.58
N LEU A 316 -4.62 -8.71 -4.00
CA LEU A 316 -4.14 -8.98 -2.65
C LEU A 316 -5.11 -8.50 -1.56
N GLY A 317 -5.77 -7.36 -1.77
CA GLY A 317 -6.73 -6.75 -0.83
C GLY A 317 -7.94 -7.63 -0.58
N SER A 318 -8.35 -8.41 -1.59
CA SER A 318 -9.40 -9.43 -1.45
C SER A 318 -9.09 -10.54 -0.44
N LEU A 319 -7.80 -10.73 -0.09
CA LEU A 319 -7.34 -11.80 0.81
C LEU A 319 -7.03 -11.31 2.24
N ILE A 320 -6.44 -10.12 2.38
CA ILE A 320 -5.83 -9.67 3.65
C ILE A 320 -6.19 -8.24 4.07
N ASP A 321 -7.23 -7.64 3.48
CA ASP A 321 -7.60 -6.22 3.56
C ASP A 321 -6.79 -5.27 2.65
N TYR A 322 -7.47 -4.24 2.12
CA TYR A 322 -6.90 -3.28 1.18
C TYR A 322 -5.84 -2.37 1.80
N HIS A 323 -6.01 -1.92 3.04
CA HIS A 323 -5.00 -1.11 3.73
C HIS A 323 -3.70 -1.89 3.85
N LEU A 324 -3.79 -3.13 4.31
CA LEU A 324 -2.63 -3.97 4.52
C LEU A 324 -2.00 -4.42 3.20
N ALA A 325 -2.80 -4.81 2.20
CA ALA A 325 -2.32 -5.21 0.89
C ALA A 325 -1.50 -4.11 0.19
N MET A 326 -2.02 -2.89 0.17
CA MET A 326 -1.37 -1.75 -0.47
C MET A 326 -0.02 -1.43 0.17
N HIS A 327 0.03 -1.38 1.51
CA HIS A 327 1.27 -1.14 2.24
C HIS A 327 2.24 -2.32 2.17
N LEU A 328 1.75 -3.56 2.18
CA LEU A 328 2.58 -4.76 2.04
C LEU A 328 3.35 -4.74 0.71
N ILE A 329 2.69 -4.39 -0.40
CA ILE A 329 3.35 -4.28 -1.71
C ILE A 329 4.52 -3.28 -1.64
N ILE A 330 4.28 -2.11 -1.05
CA ILE A 330 5.30 -1.06 -0.91
C ILE A 330 6.46 -1.54 -0.05
N VAL A 331 6.17 -2.06 1.13
CA VAL A 331 7.19 -2.55 2.06
C VAL A 331 8.01 -3.66 1.41
N LEU A 332 7.39 -4.57 0.65
CA LEU A 332 8.11 -5.63 -0.08
C LEU A 332 9.00 -5.06 -1.19
N CYS A 333 8.51 -4.11 -1.98
CA CYS A 333 9.28 -3.45 -3.03
C CYS A 333 10.48 -2.69 -2.43
N GLU A 334 10.21 -1.81 -1.48
CA GLU A 334 11.18 -0.96 -0.81
C GLU A 334 12.26 -1.78 -0.08
N THR A 335 11.87 -2.86 0.63
CA THR A 335 12.84 -3.77 1.26
C THR A 335 13.55 -4.62 0.20
N GLY A 336 12.86 -5.02 -0.85
CA GLY A 336 13.43 -5.77 -1.98
C GLY A 336 14.49 -5.00 -2.76
N LEU A 337 14.46 -3.66 -2.73
CA LEU A 337 15.43 -2.81 -3.42
C LEU A 337 16.88 -3.14 -3.05
N GLY A 338 17.17 -3.38 -1.76
CA GLY A 338 18.52 -3.75 -1.32
C GLY A 338 18.99 -5.10 -1.86
N LEU A 339 18.07 -6.07 -2.00
CA LEU A 339 18.37 -7.35 -2.64
C LEU A 339 18.63 -7.17 -4.14
N ALA A 340 17.85 -6.32 -4.82
CA ALA A 340 18.01 -6.02 -6.24
C ALA A 340 19.34 -5.32 -6.52
N VAL A 341 19.72 -4.33 -5.70
CA VAL A 341 21.02 -3.65 -5.78
C VAL A 341 22.18 -4.61 -5.55
N TRP A 342 22.10 -5.46 -4.52
CA TRP A 342 23.10 -6.49 -4.28
C TRP A 342 23.25 -7.41 -5.50
N ALA A 343 22.14 -7.92 -6.05
CA ALA A 343 22.15 -8.82 -7.21
C ALA A 343 22.73 -8.15 -8.46
N LEU A 344 22.38 -6.89 -8.71
CA LEU A 344 22.95 -6.06 -9.79
C LEU A 344 24.47 -5.95 -9.65
N LEU A 345 24.97 -5.52 -8.49
CA LEU A 345 26.40 -5.32 -8.29
C LEU A 345 27.19 -6.63 -8.40
N ARG A 346 26.65 -7.73 -7.84
CA ARG A 346 27.25 -9.07 -8.01
C ARG A 346 27.33 -9.47 -9.47
N ARG A 347 26.29 -9.17 -10.25
CA ARG A 347 26.26 -9.49 -11.68
C ARG A 347 27.22 -8.61 -12.49
N SER A 348 27.44 -7.37 -12.06
CA SER A 348 28.41 -6.44 -12.65
C SER A 348 29.88 -6.73 -12.29
N GLY A 349 30.15 -7.81 -11.54
CA GLY A 349 31.52 -8.19 -11.16
C GLY A 349 32.08 -7.45 -9.93
N VAL A 350 31.25 -6.67 -9.23
CA VAL A 350 31.66 -6.02 -7.97
C VAL A 350 31.94 -7.08 -6.90
N THR A 351 32.95 -6.83 -6.07
CA THR A 351 33.35 -7.77 -5.02
C THR A 351 32.17 -8.11 -4.09
N PRO A 352 32.07 -9.35 -3.60
CA PRO A 352 30.93 -9.77 -2.77
C PRO A 352 30.70 -8.88 -1.56
N LEU A 353 31.77 -8.42 -0.94
CA LEU A 353 31.75 -7.58 0.27
C LEU A 353 31.18 -6.19 -0.03
N LEU A 354 31.64 -5.52 -1.10
CA LEU A 354 31.13 -4.21 -1.48
C LEU A 354 29.66 -4.28 -1.91
N ALA A 355 29.28 -5.31 -2.65
CA ALA A 355 27.88 -5.54 -3.01
C ALA A 355 26.99 -5.76 -1.78
N LEU A 356 27.48 -6.51 -0.79
CA LEU A 356 26.79 -6.72 0.49
C LEU A 356 26.59 -5.40 1.23
N PHE A 357 27.65 -4.60 1.40
CA PHE A 357 27.56 -3.31 2.06
C PHE A 357 26.60 -2.37 1.34
N ALA A 358 26.66 -2.28 0.01
CA ALA A 358 25.74 -1.46 -0.77
C ALA A 358 24.28 -1.90 -0.58
N GLY A 359 24.00 -3.21 -0.62
CA GLY A 359 22.66 -3.75 -0.35
C GLY A 359 22.16 -3.39 1.05
N LEU A 360 23.00 -3.54 2.08
CA LEU A 360 22.66 -3.19 3.47
C LEU A 360 22.46 -1.67 3.67
N ILE A 361 23.28 -0.83 3.03
CA ILE A 361 23.12 0.62 3.06
C ILE A 361 21.75 0.98 2.48
N VAL A 362 21.42 0.49 1.29
CA VAL A 362 20.12 0.74 0.63
C VAL A 362 18.95 0.26 1.49
N LEU A 363 19.05 -0.90 2.13
CA LEU A 363 18.04 -1.37 3.09
C LEU A 363 17.84 -0.41 4.26
N SER A 364 18.91 0.23 4.73
CA SER A 364 18.91 1.09 5.91
C SER A 364 18.58 2.56 5.64
N LEU A 365 18.40 2.96 4.38
CA LEU A 365 18.22 4.38 4.05
C LEU A 365 16.93 4.94 4.69
N PRO A 366 16.99 6.09 5.38
CA PRO A 366 15.80 6.71 5.97
C PRO A 366 14.76 7.16 4.95
N ILE A 367 15.18 7.51 3.73
CA ILE A 367 14.27 7.91 2.64
C ILE A 367 13.29 6.79 2.29
N SER A 368 13.70 5.55 2.51
CA SER A 368 12.87 4.38 2.32
C SER A 368 11.64 4.47 3.25
N SER A 369 11.82 4.81 4.54
CA SER A 369 10.70 5.01 5.47
C SER A 369 9.81 6.21 5.13
N ALA A 370 10.34 7.24 4.45
CA ALA A 370 9.55 8.38 4.00
C ALA A 370 8.52 7.98 2.93
N VAL A 371 8.82 6.97 2.11
CA VAL A 371 7.89 6.41 1.12
C VAL A 371 6.62 5.88 1.79
N LEU A 372 6.75 5.24 2.96
CA LEU A 372 5.63 4.73 3.73
C LEU A 372 4.79 5.86 4.33
N TRP A 373 5.44 6.93 4.80
CA TRP A 373 4.74 8.09 5.34
C TRP A 373 3.92 8.84 4.29
N TRP A 374 4.48 9.04 3.11
CA TRP A 374 3.80 9.75 2.01
C TRP A 374 2.89 8.85 1.18
N SER A 375 3.03 7.52 1.29
CA SER A 375 2.37 6.55 0.42
C SER A 375 2.70 6.74 -1.05
N PHE A 376 4.00 6.83 -1.39
CA PHE A 376 4.48 6.85 -2.79
C PHE A 376 4.37 5.48 -3.47
N MET A 377 3.15 4.96 -3.53
CA MET A 377 2.86 3.55 -3.76
C MET A 377 3.25 3.08 -5.16
N GLN A 378 2.92 3.89 -6.18
CA GLN A 378 3.25 3.59 -7.57
C GLN A 378 4.74 3.84 -7.84
N GLN A 379 5.29 4.92 -7.29
CA GLN A 379 6.66 5.36 -7.54
C GLN A 379 7.67 4.33 -7.05
N ILE A 380 7.57 3.87 -5.80
CA ILE A 380 8.52 2.90 -5.24
C ILE A 380 8.47 1.54 -5.94
N THR A 381 7.27 1.10 -6.32
CA THR A 381 7.07 -0.14 -7.08
C THR A 381 7.79 -0.06 -8.43
N ALA A 382 7.59 1.04 -9.15
CA ALA A 382 8.26 1.30 -10.42
C ALA A 382 9.77 1.49 -10.29
N HIS A 383 10.24 2.14 -9.21
CA HIS A 383 11.66 2.37 -8.96
C HIS A 383 12.44 1.05 -8.76
N VAL A 384 11.86 0.11 -8.01
CA VAL A 384 12.45 -1.23 -7.81
C VAL A 384 12.54 -1.98 -9.13
N PHE A 385 11.50 -1.90 -9.96
CA PHE A 385 11.51 -2.46 -11.31
C PHE A 385 12.61 -1.84 -12.18
N THR A 386 12.89 -0.54 -12.08
CA THR A 386 14.02 0.09 -12.77
C THR A 386 15.37 -0.55 -12.42
N VAL A 387 15.61 -0.89 -11.15
CA VAL A 387 16.82 -1.61 -10.74
C VAL A 387 16.84 -3.05 -11.27
N VAL A 388 15.69 -3.73 -11.31
CA VAL A 388 15.57 -5.06 -11.90
C VAL A 388 15.84 -5.03 -13.41
N ILE A 389 15.44 -3.99 -14.13
CA ILE A 389 15.78 -3.78 -15.54
C ILE A 389 17.29 -3.66 -15.71
N ALA A 390 17.95 -2.84 -14.88
CA ALA A 390 19.40 -2.73 -14.91
C ALA A 390 20.08 -4.09 -14.68
N TYR A 391 19.61 -4.87 -13.70
CA TYR A 391 20.09 -6.23 -13.47
C TYR A 391 19.91 -7.11 -14.71
N ALA A 392 18.73 -7.08 -15.32
CA ALA A 392 18.38 -7.86 -16.50
C ALA A 392 19.27 -7.52 -17.72
N VAL A 393 19.57 -6.25 -17.94
CA VAL A 393 20.45 -5.78 -19.02
C VAL A 393 21.88 -6.29 -18.83
N VAL A 394 22.42 -6.18 -17.61
CA VAL A 394 23.80 -6.64 -17.31
C VAL A 394 23.96 -8.16 -17.48
N ARG A 395 22.87 -8.93 -17.52
CA ARG A 395 22.95 -10.37 -17.82
C ARG A 395 23.48 -10.68 -19.22
N ARG A 396 23.22 -9.80 -20.20
CA ARG A 396 23.62 -9.94 -21.62
C ARG A 396 23.14 -11.24 -22.29
N ASP A 397 22.10 -11.89 -21.77
CA ASP A 397 21.49 -13.11 -22.32
C ASP A 397 20.04 -12.85 -22.80
N GLN A 398 19.48 -13.79 -23.55
CA GLN A 398 18.09 -13.69 -24.06
C GLN A 398 17.06 -13.66 -22.92
N ARG A 399 17.31 -14.41 -21.84
CA ARG A 399 16.43 -14.41 -20.66
C ARG A 399 16.39 -13.03 -20.00
N GLY A 400 17.53 -12.35 -19.91
CA GLY A 400 17.63 -10.97 -19.45
C GLY A 400 16.89 -9.99 -20.36
N ALA A 401 16.92 -10.18 -21.67
CA ALA A 401 16.13 -9.37 -22.60
C ALA A 401 14.62 -9.50 -22.37
N TYR A 402 14.09 -10.72 -22.25
CA TYR A 402 12.67 -10.94 -21.95
C TYR A 402 12.27 -10.40 -20.57
N LEU A 403 13.13 -10.57 -19.56
CA LEU A 403 12.91 -9.99 -18.24
C LEU A 403 12.89 -8.46 -18.29
N ALA A 404 13.84 -7.83 -18.97
CA ALA A 404 13.87 -6.38 -19.15
C ALA A 404 12.61 -5.88 -19.87
N ALA A 405 12.16 -6.57 -20.91
CA ALA A 405 10.94 -6.22 -21.64
C ALA A 405 9.69 -6.29 -20.76
N GLY A 406 9.51 -7.40 -20.03
CA GLY A 406 8.36 -7.58 -19.15
C GLY A 406 8.36 -6.59 -17.98
N VAL A 407 9.52 -6.33 -17.37
CA VAL A 407 9.64 -5.40 -16.25
C VAL A 407 9.50 -3.95 -16.71
N LEU A 408 10.06 -3.56 -17.85
CA LEU A 408 9.85 -2.22 -18.43
C LEU A 408 8.37 -1.99 -18.75
N ALA A 409 7.68 -3.00 -19.29
CA ALA A 409 6.24 -2.93 -19.48
C ALA A 409 5.51 -2.76 -18.15
N GLY A 410 5.96 -3.47 -17.10
CA GLY A 410 5.46 -3.29 -15.74
C GLY A 410 5.64 -1.86 -15.21
N VAL A 411 6.81 -1.26 -15.39
CA VAL A 411 7.07 0.16 -15.03
C VAL A 411 6.10 1.08 -15.76
N ALA A 412 5.96 0.90 -17.07
CA ALA A 412 5.06 1.68 -17.91
C ALA A 412 3.58 1.48 -17.57
N LEU A 413 3.20 0.37 -16.93
CA LEU A 413 1.85 0.16 -16.40
C LEU A 413 1.71 0.58 -14.93
N THR A 414 2.76 1.10 -14.30
CA THR A 414 2.76 1.51 -12.89
C THR A 414 2.89 3.02 -12.73
N HIS A 415 3.90 3.65 -13.34
CA HIS A 415 4.20 5.06 -13.13
C HIS A 415 4.88 5.68 -14.35
N ILE A 416 4.28 6.72 -14.93
CA ILE A 416 4.75 7.33 -16.19
C ILE A 416 6.12 8.00 -16.07
N GLY A 417 6.39 8.70 -14.97
CA GLY A 417 7.68 9.36 -14.75
C GLY A 417 8.83 8.36 -14.65
N GLU A 418 8.58 7.22 -14.01
CA GLU A 418 9.59 6.15 -13.87
C GLU A 418 9.78 5.39 -15.17
N ALA A 419 8.75 5.29 -16.02
CA ALA A 419 8.87 4.67 -17.34
C ALA A 419 9.88 5.40 -18.23
N MET A 420 9.87 6.74 -18.20
CA MET A 420 10.86 7.55 -18.90
C MET A 420 12.27 7.31 -18.36
N ILE A 421 12.44 7.35 -17.03
CA ILE A 421 13.74 7.11 -16.38
C ILE A 421 14.25 5.71 -16.74
N ALA A 422 13.41 4.68 -16.61
CA ALA A 422 13.76 3.30 -16.95
C ALA A 422 14.16 3.13 -18.42
N ALA A 423 13.45 3.79 -19.35
CA ALA A 423 13.79 3.76 -20.78
C ALA A 423 15.14 4.43 -21.07
N VAL A 424 15.41 5.59 -20.47
CA VAL A 424 16.71 6.29 -20.60
C VAL A 424 17.83 5.43 -20.04
N TRP A 425 17.65 4.89 -18.83
CA TRP A 425 18.63 4.01 -18.19
C TRP A 425 18.89 2.75 -19.00
N TYR A 426 17.84 2.09 -19.49
CA TYR A 426 17.96 0.94 -20.39
C TYR A 426 18.77 1.30 -21.64
N GLY A 427 18.43 2.41 -22.30
CA GLY A 427 19.13 2.89 -23.50
C GLY A 427 20.62 3.12 -23.24
N LEU A 428 20.95 3.86 -22.19
CA LEU A 428 22.35 4.14 -21.81
C LEU A 428 23.13 2.86 -21.51
N LEU A 429 22.57 1.95 -20.70
CA LEU A 429 23.23 0.68 -20.38
C LEU A 429 23.50 -0.17 -21.63
N ARG A 430 22.55 -0.20 -22.57
CA ARG A 430 22.68 -0.94 -23.84
C ARG A 430 23.70 -0.31 -24.78
N LEU A 431 23.84 1.02 -24.78
CA LEU A 431 24.85 1.74 -25.57
C LEU A 431 26.28 1.48 -25.05
N CYS A 432 26.43 1.25 -23.76
CA CYS A 432 27.71 0.90 -23.13
C CYS A 432 28.15 -0.55 -23.36
N GLU A 433 27.36 -1.39 -24.03
CA GLU A 433 27.76 -2.77 -24.32
C GLU A 433 28.87 -2.85 -25.37
N SER A 434 29.78 -3.80 -25.17
CA SER A 434 30.91 -4.02 -26.07
C SER A 434 30.49 -4.56 -27.44
N ASP A 435 29.36 -5.27 -27.53
CA ASP A 435 28.82 -5.84 -28.76
C ASP A 435 27.70 -4.98 -29.39
N ARG A 436 27.68 -3.67 -29.09
CA ARG A 436 26.70 -2.73 -29.65
C ARG A 436 26.58 -2.85 -31.17
N LEU A 437 25.35 -2.74 -31.66
CA LEU A 437 24.98 -2.82 -33.09
C LEU A 437 25.25 -4.17 -33.78
N THR A 438 25.70 -5.19 -33.06
CA THR A 438 25.79 -6.55 -33.61
C THR A 438 24.41 -7.22 -33.70
N ARG A 439 24.31 -8.34 -34.44
CA ARG A 439 23.08 -9.16 -34.48
C ARG A 439 22.64 -9.61 -33.08
N ALA A 440 23.59 -10.03 -32.24
CA ALA A 440 23.29 -10.47 -30.87
C ALA A 440 22.70 -9.32 -30.03
N TRP A 441 23.24 -8.10 -30.19
CA TRP A 441 22.71 -6.92 -29.55
C TRP A 441 21.26 -6.64 -30.00
N TRP A 442 21.00 -6.64 -31.31
CA TRP A 442 19.63 -6.42 -31.81
C TRP A 442 18.64 -7.47 -31.33
N LEU A 443 19.01 -8.76 -31.34
CA LEU A 443 18.13 -9.83 -30.85
C LEU A 443 17.76 -9.65 -29.36
N ARG A 444 18.63 -9.04 -28.54
CA ARG A 444 18.31 -8.70 -27.15
C ARG A 444 17.50 -7.40 -27.00
N THR A 445 17.55 -6.51 -28.00
CA THR A 445 16.80 -5.25 -27.99
C THR A 445 15.36 -5.41 -28.49
N LEU A 446 15.12 -6.33 -29.44
CA LEU A 446 13.80 -6.53 -30.08
C LEU A 446 12.66 -6.81 -29.09
N PRO A 447 12.80 -7.66 -28.05
CA PRO A 447 11.71 -7.89 -27.09
C PRO A 447 11.24 -6.61 -26.39
N VAL A 448 12.18 -5.73 -26.06
CA VAL A 448 11.90 -4.45 -25.38
C VAL A 448 11.19 -3.48 -26.32
N LEU A 449 11.64 -3.40 -27.58
CA LEU A 449 10.94 -2.61 -28.60
C LEU A 449 9.52 -3.12 -28.84
N GLY A 450 9.35 -4.44 -28.97
CA GLY A 450 8.04 -5.06 -29.11
C GLY A 450 7.12 -4.76 -27.93
N ALA A 451 7.61 -4.88 -26.69
CA ALA A 451 6.85 -4.53 -25.49
C ALA A 451 6.46 -3.03 -25.47
N GLY A 452 7.37 -2.13 -25.85
CA GLY A 452 7.08 -0.71 -25.96
C GLY A 452 5.99 -0.41 -27.00
N LEU A 453 6.07 -1.03 -28.18
CA LEU A 453 5.05 -0.90 -29.24
C LEU A 453 3.67 -1.37 -28.77
N LEU A 454 3.60 -2.45 -27.99
CA LEU A 454 2.33 -2.96 -27.44
C LEU A 454 1.69 -2.01 -26.41
N LEU A 455 2.47 -1.11 -25.81
CA LEU A 455 1.97 -0.14 -24.84
C LEU A 455 1.55 1.19 -25.47
N ILE A 456 2.00 1.50 -26.70
CA ILE A 456 1.61 2.73 -27.42
C ILE A 456 0.09 2.94 -27.43
N PRO A 457 -0.76 1.92 -27.73
CA PRO A 457 -2.21 2.07 -27.68
C PRO A 457 -2.75 2.63 -26.37
N ILE A 458 -2.20 2.17 -25.24
CA ILE A 458 -2.64 2.58 -23.90
C ILE A 458 -2.33 4.06 -23.68
N TYR A 459 -1.11 4.49 -23.98
CA TYR A 459 -0.70 5.89 -23.84
C TYR A 459 -1.38 6.82 -24.85
N GLN A 460 -1.54 6.37 -26.09
CA GLN A 460 -2.20 7.16 -27.12
C GLN A 460 -3.69 7.36 -26.81
N SER A 461 -4.38 6.34 -26.29
CA SER A 461 -5.77 6.48 -25.84
C SER A 461 -5.92 7.59 -24.78
N PHE A 462 -4.91 7.77 -23.92
CA PHE A 462 -4.86 8.90 -22.99
C PHE A 462 -4.68 10.23 -23.72
N PHE A 463 -3.59 10.39 -24.50
CA PHE A 463 -3.30 11.67 -25.16
C PHE A 463 -4.41 12.13 -26.10
N VAL A 464 -5.00 11.22 -26.86
CA VAL A 464 -6.02 11.56 -27.87
C VAL A 464 -7.37 11.91 -27.23
N ASN A 465 -7.77 11.21 -26.17
CA ASN A 465 -9.10 11.41 -25.59
C ASN A 465 -9.15 12.50 -24.50
N ASN A 466 -7.99 12.96 -24.02
CA ASN A 466 -7.93 13.77 -22.80
C ASN A 466 -7.19 15.10 -22.93
N VAL A 467 -6.28 15.28 -23.89
CA VAL A 467 -5.62 16.59 -24.09
C VAL A 467 -6.69 17.63 -24.46
N GLY A 468 -6.99 18.52 -23.50
CA GLY A 468 -8.01 19.58 -23.63
C GLY A 468 -9.35 19.29 -22.94
N ASN A 469 -9.58 18.09 -22.42
CA ASN A 469 -10.77 17.75 -21.64
C ASN A 469 -10.54 18.03 -20.15
N GLY A 470 -11.34 18.93 -19.58
CA GLY A 470 -11.23 19.36 -18.18
C GLY A 470 -11.82 18.40 -17.13
N GLN A 471 -12.33 17.24 -17.52
CA GLN A 471 -12.92 16.27 -16.60
C GLN A 471 -12.00 15.06 -16.38
N ALA A 472 -11.93 14.62 -15.12
CA ALA A 472 -11.33 13.34 -14.77
C ALA A 472 -12.24 12.19 -15.23
N GLY A 473 -11.67 11.17 -15.87
CA GLY A 473 -12.44 10.10 -16.48
C GLY A 473 -11.69 8.77 -16.53
N LEU A 474 -12.44 7.68 -16.42
CA LEU A 474 -11.94 6.34 -16.68
C LEU A 474 -11.78 6.15 -18.19
N ILE A 475 -10.64 5.61 -18.62
CA ILE A 475 -10.31 5.42 -20.02
C ILE A 475 -10.17 3.91 -20.25
N ASN A 476 -11.02 3.40 -21.11
CA ASN A 476 -10.85 2.08 -21.69
C ASN A 476 -10.18 2.25 -23.06
N PRO A 477 -9.03 1.60 -23.30
CA PRO A 477 -8.39 1.65 -24.60
C PRO A 477 -9.29 0.91 -25.60
N ASP A 478 -9.98 1.66 -26.45
CA ASP A 478 -10.64 1.10 -27.62
C ASP A 478 -9.59 0.81 -28.69
N LEU A 479 -9.07 -0.41 -28.67
CA LEU A 479 -8.05 -0.88 -29.62
C LEU A 479 -8.49 -0.73 -31.08
N ALA A 480 -9.80 -0.75 -31.37
CA ALA A 480 -10.32 -0.59 -32.72
C ALA A 480 -10.20 0.87 -33.22
N SER A 481 -10.40 1.86 -32.35
CA SER A 481 -10.18 3.28 -32.69
C SER A 481 -8.71 3.71 -32.66
N VAL A 482 -7.85 2.97 -31.95
CA VAL A 482 -6.42 3.27 -31.85
C VAL A 482 -5.70 3.10 -33.19
N TRP A 483 -6.01 2.06 -33.98
CA TRP A 483 -5.25 1.76 -35.20
C TRP A 483 -5.35 2.84 -36.30
N PRO A 484 -6.55 3.33 -36.69
CA PRO A 484 -6.67 4.44 -37.66
C PRO A 484 -6.00 5.72 -37.15
N ARG A 485 -6.04 5.97 -35.84
CA ARG A 485 -5.45 7.16 -35.22
C ARG A 485 -3.94 7.02 -35.02
N MET A 486 -3.41 5.81 -34.85
CA MET A 486 -1.98 5.48 -34.93
C MET A 486 -1.48 5.82 -36.33
N GLN A 487 -2.19 5.44 -37.39
CA GLN A 487 -1.81 5.82 -38.74
C GLN A 487 -1.72 7.35 -38.88
N THR A 488 -2.71 8.11 -38.38
CA THR A 488 -2.66 9.59 -38.39
C THR A 488 -1.52 10.15 -37.54
N ALA A 489 -1.31 9.65 -36.32
CA ALA A 489 -0.25 10.11 -35.42
C ALA A 489 1.16 9.71 -35.90
N PHE A 490 1.32 8.57 -36.58
CA PHE A 490 2.55 8.20 -37.27
C PHE A 490 2.75 9.08 -38.51
N MET A 491 1.70 9.33 -39.31
CA MET A 491 1.79 10.23 -40.46
C MET A 491 2.15 11.68 -40.06
N VAL A 492 1.69 12.15 -38.90
CA VAL A 492 1.93 13.53 -38.42
C VAL A 492 3.18 13.63 -37.53
N GLY A 493 3.35 12.74 -36.55
CA GLY A 493 4.43 12.76 -35.57
C GLY A 493 5.72 12.08 -36.01
N PHE A 494 5.65 11.13 -36.95
CA PHE A 494 6.83 10.56 -37.62
C PHE A 494 7.10 11.20 -38.97
N ALA A 495 6.38 12.25 -39.42
CA ALA A 495 6.76 13.04 -40.59
C ALA A 495 8.27 13.41 -40.65
N PRO A 496 8.96 13.76 -39.53
CA PRO A 496 10.40 14.03 -39.54
C PRO A 496 11.30 12.78 -39.56
N PHE A 497 10.80 11.56 -39.29
CA PHE A 497 11.63 10.34 -39.25
C PHE A 497 12.02 9.81 -40.63
N PRO A 498 11.17 9.83 -41.68
CA PRO A 498 11.60 9.64 -43.06
C PRO A 498 12.67 10.64 -43.45
N TRP A 499 12.58 11.91 -43.03
CA TRP A 499 13.63 12.90 -43.26
C TRP A 499 14.92 12.56 -42.51
N LEU A 500 14.84 12.16 -41.24
CA LEU A 500 16.01 11.73 -40.46
C LEU A 500 16.63 10.44 -41.01
N ALA A 501 15.82 9.50 -41.50
CA ALA A 501 16.24 8.28 -42.16
C ALA A 501 16.86 8.57 -43.53
N VAL A 502 16.32 9.52 -44.29
CA VAL A 502 16.91 10.03 -45.54
C VAL A 502 18.25 10.71 -45.26
N VAL A 503 18.36 11.53 -44.21
CA VAL A 503 19.62 12.13 -43.78
C VAL A 503 20.62 11.06 -43.34
N LEU A 504 20.21 10.07 -42.55
CA LEU A 504 21.07 8.96 -42.13
C LEU A 504 21.50 8.08 -43.31
N LEU A 505 20.60 7.81 -44.26
CA LEU A 505 20.88 7.06 -45.48
C LEU A 505 21.78 7.86 -46.43
N LEU A 506 21.62 9.18 -46.53
CA LEU A 506 22.53 10.07 -47.26
C LEU A 506 23.91 10.10 -46.63
N VAL A 507 24.00 10.22 -45.30
CA VAL A 507 25.28 10.15 -44.56
C VAL A 507 25.93 8.79 -44.77
N LEU A 508 25.18 7.69 -44.74
CA LEU A 508 25.68 6.35 -45.03
C LEU A 508 26.12 6.21 -46.49
N ALA A 509 25.35 6.72 -47.45
CA ALA A 509 25.67 6.67 -48.87
C ALA A 509 26.94 7.48 -49.20
N VAL A 510 27.08 8.68 -48.63
CA VAL A 510 28.31 9.50 -48.74
C VAL A 510 29.49 8.77 -48.11
N ARG A 511 29.31 8.13 -46.96
CA ARG A 511 30.38 7.40 -46.28
C ARG A 511 30.80 6.12 -47.02
N VAL A 512 29.86 5.45 -47.70
CA VAL A 512 30.14 4.30 -48.56
C VAL A 512 30.84 4.75 -49.85
N ALA A 513 30.33 5.81 -50.49
CA ALA A 513 30.93 6.39 -51.70
C ALA A 513 32.38 6.84 -51.46
N TRP A 514 32.65 7.51 -50.33
CA TRP A 514 34.01 7.93 -49.94
C TRP A 514 34.96 6.74 -49.77
N ARG A 515 34.48 5.61 -49.23
CA ARG A 515 35.30 4.39 -49.07
C ARG A 515 35.54 3.62 -50.36
N THR A 516 34.83 3.93 -51.43
CA THR A 516 34.98 3.24 -52.73
C THR A 516 35.77 4.06 -53.75
N THR A 517 36.05 5.34 -53.48
CA THR A 517 36.77 6.25 -54.38
C THR A 517 38.13 6.73 -53.88
N GLY A 518 38.59 6.21 -52.73
CA GLY A 518 39.98 6.31 -52.26
C GLY A 518 40.47 4.92 -51.85
#